data_AF-A0A0R1HG51-F1
#
_entry.id   AF-A0A0R1HG51-F1
#
_cell.length_a   1.000
_cell.length_b   1.000
_cell.length_c   1.000
_cell.angle_alpha   90.00
_cell.angle_beta   90.00
_cell.angle_gamma   90.00
#
_symmetry.space_group_name_H-M   'P 1'
#
loop_
_entity.id
_entity.type
_entity.pdbx_description
1 polymer ?
#
loop_
_entity_poly.entity_id
_entity_poly.type
_entity_poly.pdbx_seq_one_letter_code
_entity_poly.pdbx_strand_id
1 'polypeptide(L)'
;MVGIVIASHGKFSEGIMQSGSMIFGEQEKVQAVTFMPNEGPDDLKAHLEAAIATFDDDDEVLFLVDLWGGSPFNQANGLFEAHKDKWAIVTGLNLPMLIEAYAARLSIDSAQEIAASILGEAKGGVKIKPEDLAPKEAAVVATNKPTGSIPEGTVIGDGKIDYVLTRIDSRLLHGQVATAWSKSVKPDRIIVVSDNVAKDTLRKNLIEQASPPGIVAHVVPIAKMIEVSKDPRFGGMKALLLFESPEDVLTAMNGGMNFSEINLGSMAHSVGKVVVNNVLSMGQEDVDTFEKLEDKGVTFDVRKVPNDSKDNMANILKKAKAELAKA
;
A
#
# COMPACT_ATOMS: atom_id res chain seq x y z
N MET A 1 -17.75 -14.23 -0.07
CA MET A 1 -16.33 -13.83 0.08
C MET A 1 -15.51 -15.00 -0.41
N VAL A 2 -14.59 -14.76 -1.36
CA VAL A 2 -13.78 -15.81 -1.98
C VAL A 2 -12.99 -16.62 -0.93
N GLY A 3 -13.12 -17.94 -0.99
CA GLY A 3 -12.34 -18.87 -0.17
C GLY A 3 -10.92 -19.01 -0.71
N ILE A 4 -9.92 -19.04 0.17
CA ILE A 4 -8.51 -19.23 -0.22
C ILE A 4 -8.01 -20.56 0.32
N VAL A 5 -7.49 -21.39 -0.58
CA VAL A 5 -6.78 -22.63 -0.23
C VAL A 5 -5.30 -22.44 -0.54
N ILE A 6 -4.46 -22.50 0.49
CA ILE A 6 -3.00 -22.40 0.37
C ILE A 6 -2.44 -23.83 0.40
N ALA A 7 -1.90 -24.32 -0.71
CA ALA A 7 -1.42 -25.70 -0.80
C ALA A 7 0.07 -25.78 -1.14
N SER A 8 0.84 -26.58 -0.40
CA SER A 8 2.27 -26.73 -0.64
C SER A 8 2.83 -28.06 -0.17
N HIS A 9 4.05 -28.39 -0.62
CA HIS A 9 4.87 -29.42 0.01
C HIS A 9 5.35 -28.97 1.39
N GLY A 10 5.25 -29.88 2.37
CA GLY A 10 5.60 -29.61 3.75
C GLY A 10 4.84 -28.42 4.34
N LYS A 11 5.30 -27.95 5.51
CA LYS A 11 4.61 -26.93 6.31
C LYS A 11 4.71 -25.49 5.76
N PHE A 12 5.02 -25.33 4.47
CA PHE A 12 5.16 -24.00 3.88
C PHE A 12 3.81 -23.26 3.84
N SER A 13 2.71 -23.94 3.53
CA SER A 13 1.34 -23.42 3.56
C SER A 13 0.93 -22.95 4.95
N GLU A 14 1.21 -23.74 5.99
CA GLU A 14 1.00 -23.35 7.39
C GLU A 14 1.82 -22.12 7.78
N GLY A 15 3.13 -22.14 7.50
CA GLY A 15 4.04 -21.05 7.88
C GLY A 15 3.74 -19.74 7.16
N ILE A 16 3.34 -19.80 5.89
CA ILE A 16 2.97 -18.61 5.13
C ILE A 16 1.62 -18.06 5.58
N MET A 17 0.66 -18.92 5.90
CA MET A 17 -0.63 -18.52 6.47
C MET A 17 -0.43 -17.82 7.82
N GLN A 18 0.40 -18.40 8.70
CA GLN A 18 0.77 -17.78 9.98
C GLN A 18 1.41 -16.39 9.77
N SER A 19 2.35 -16.28 8.83
CA SER A 19 2.99 -15.00 8.50
C SER A 19 1.97 -13.97 7.97
N GLY A 20 1.01 -14.44 7.17
CA GLY A 20 -0.13 -13.64 6.72
C GLY A 20 -0.97 -13.12 7.88
N SER A 21 -1.37 -13.99 8.82
CA SER A 21 -2.14 -13.60 10.02
C SER A 21 -1.38 -12.61 10.90
N MET A 22 -0.06 -12.73 11.03
CA MET A 22 0.75 -11.77 11.80
C MET A 22 0.75 -10.35 11.18
N ILE A 23 0.61 -10.23 9.86
CA ILE A 23 0.67 -8.95 9.14
C ILE A 23 -0.71 -8.34 8.93
N PHE A 24 -1.68 -9.18 8.54
CA PHE A 24 -3.01 -8.75 8.09
C PHE A 24 -4.12 -9.10 9.09
N GLY A 25 -3.78 -9.79 10.19
CA GLY A 25 -4.75 -10.33 11.15
C GLY A 25 -5.34 -11.68 10.68
N GLU A 26 -5.99 -12.39 11.60
CA GLU A 26 -6.68 -13.64 11.28
C GLU A 26 -7.74 -13.45 10.20
N GLN A 27 -7.85 -14.44 9.31
CA GLN A 27 -8.65 -14.36 8.11
C GLN A 27 -9.68 -15.50 8.06
N GLU A 28 -10.95 -15.18 7.89
CA GLU A 28 -12.00 -16.17 7.66
C GLU A 28 -11.89 -16.78 6.25
N LYS A 29 -12.39 -18.01 6.07
CA LYS A 29 -12.39 -18.75 4.80
C LYS A 29 -10.99 -18.85 4.15
N VAL A 30 -9.98 -19.11 4.97
CA VAL A 30 -8.62 -19.43 4.52
C VAL A 30 -8.19 -20.74 5.13
N GLN A 31 -7.73 -21.67 4.31
CA GLN A 31 -7.24 -22.97 4.75
C GLN A 31 -5.84 -23.25 4.22
N ALA A 32 -4.96 -23.76 5.09
CA ALA A 32 -3.68 -24.31 4.70
C ALA A 32 -3.82 -25.82 4.50
N VAL A 33 -3.36 -26.30 3.33
CA VAL A 33 -3.27 -27.72 2.99
C VAL A 33 -1.80 -28.08 2.82
N THR A 34 -1.35 -29.01 3.64
CA THR A 34 0.04 -29.47 3.69
C THR A 34 0.14 -30.83 3.01
N PHE A 35 1.09 -30.99 2.08
CA PHE A 35 1.42 -32.29 1.48
C PHE A 35 2.72 -32.85 2.08
N MET A 36 2.61 -33.95 2.83
CA MET A 36 3.73 -34.56 3.56
C MET A 36 4.41 -35.70 2.76
N PRO A 37 5.69 -36.02 3.02
CA PRO A 37 6.43 -37.04 2.25
C PRO A 37 5.85 -38.46 2.30
N ASN A 38 5.01 -38.77 3.29
CA ASN A 38 4.37 -40.07 3.49
C ASN A 38 2.96 -40.16 2.88
N GLU A 39 2.52 -39.12 2.16
CA GLU A 39 1.19 -39.01 1.57
C GLU A 39 1.24 -39.24 0.05
N GLY A 40 0.15 -39.76 -0.49
CA GLY A 40 -0.08 -39.90 -1.92
C GLY A 40 -0.94 -38.77 -2.51
N PRO A 41 -1.11 -38.74 -3.84
CA PRO A 41 -1.98 -37.79 -4.51
C PRO A 41 -3.44 -37.82 -4.05
N ASP A 42 -3.97 -39.01 -3.74
CA ASP A 42 -5.35 -39.18 -3.28
C ASP A 42 -5.55 -38.61 -1.86
N ASP A 43 -4.56 -38.76 -0.98
CA ASP A 43 -4.59 -38.14 0.36
C ASP A 43 -4.61 -36.61 0.25
N LEU A 44 -3.75 -36.05 -0.61
CA LEU A 44 -3.70 -34.61 -0.84
C LEU A 44 -5.01 -34.07 -1.44
N LYS A 45 -5.60 -34.82 -2.38
CA LYS A 45 -6.91 -34.48 -2.94
C LYS A 45 -7.99 -34.46 -1.86
N ALA A 46 -8.03 -35.48 -0.99
CA ALA A 46 -8.96 -35.53 0.13
C ALA A 46 -8.77 -34.35 1.09
N HIS A 47 -7.53 -33.92 1.35
CA HIS A 47 -7.25 -32.73 2.17
C HIS A 47 -7.75 -31.43 1.52
N LEU A 48 -7.58 -31.28 0.20
CA LEU A 48 -8.11 -30.13 -0.54
C LEU A 48 -9.64 -30.10 -0.50
N GLU A 49 -10.30 -31.23 -0.74
CA GLU A 49 -11.76 -31.35 -0.67
C GLU A 49 -12.28 -31.05 0.74
N ALA A 50 -11.60 -31.55 1.78
CA ALA A 50 -11.94 -31.25 3.17
C ALA A 50 -11.78 -29.77 3.52
N ALA A 51 -10.73 -29.10 3.01
CA ALA A 51 -10.53 -27.67 3.20
C ALA A 51 -11.64 -26.85 2.52
N ILE A 52 -12.00 -27.20 1.28
CA ILE A 52 -13.07 -26.53 0.53
C ILE A 52 -14.42 -26.72 1.20
N ALA A 53 -14.69 -27.91 1.77
CA ALA A 53 -15.92 -28.19 2.51
C ALA A 53 -16.10 -27.33 3.78
N THR A 54 -15.09 -26.56 4.20
CA THR A 54 -15.23 -25.56 5.27
C THR A 54 -15.78 -24.22 4.79
N PHE A 55 -15.92 -24.03 3.48
CA PHE A 55 -16.50 -22.85 2.84
C PHE A 55 -17.98 -23.10 2.49
N ASP A 56 -18.68 -22.07 2.00
CA ASP A 56 -20.06 -22.23 1.56
C ASP A 56 -20.11 -22.86 0.15
N ASP A 57 -21.13 -23.68 -0.15
CA ASP A 57 -21.22 -24.47 -1.39
C ASP A 57 -21.15 -23.62 -2.69
N ASP A 58 -21.54 -22.36 -2.64
CA ASP A 58 -21.54 -21.43 -3.77
C ASP A 58 -20.30 -20.50 -3.82
N ASP A 59 -19.36 -20.62 -2.89
CA ASP A 59 -18.16 -19.77 -2.86
C ASP A 59 -17.24 -20.03 -4.06
N GLU A 60 -16.71 -18.96 -4.64
CA GLU A 60 -15.55 -19.05 -5.53
C GLU A 60 -14.29 -19.38 -4.71
N VAL A 61 -13.42 -20.22 -5.26
CA VAL A 61 -12.19 -20.67 -4.58
C VAL A 61 -10.96 -20.26 -5.37
N LEU A 62 -10.03 -19.63 -4.66
CA LEU A 62 -8.70 -19.30 -5.15
C LEU A 62 -7.67 -20.24 -4.51
N PHE A 63 -6.98 -21.02 -5.34
CA PHE A 63 -5.85 -21.83 -4.91
C PHE A 63 -4.55 -21.05 -5.06
N LEU A 64 -3.79 -20.94 -3.97
CA LEU A 64 -2.42 -20.43 -3.98
C LEU A 64 -1.48 -21.60 -3.72
N VAL A 65 -0.70 -21.99 -4.72
CA VAL A 65 0.12 -23.20 -4.66
C VAL A 65 1.61 -22.91 -4.85
N ASP A 66 2.45 -23.77 -4.29
CA ASP A 66 3.91 -23.57 -4.30
C ASP A 66 4.53 -23.65 -5.69
N LEU A 67 4.28 -24.74 -6.44
CA LEU A 67 5.03 -25.08 -7.64
C LEU A 67 4.11 -25.54 -8.77
N TRP A 68 4.27 -24.95 -9.95
CA TRP A 68 3.60 -25.40 -11.17
C TRP A 68 4.01 -26.84 -11.52
N GLY A 69 3.03 -27.68 -11.82
CA GLY A 69 3.24 -29.11 -12.13
C GLY A 69 3.57 -30.00 -10.93
N GLY A 70 3.69 -29.45 -9.72
CA GLY A 70 3.85 -30.23 -8.48
C GLY A 70 2.55 -30.91 -8.03
N SER A 71 2.64 -31.82 -7.05
CA SER A 71 1.44 -32.53 -6.54
C SER A 71 0.34 -31.59 -6.04
N PRO A 72 0.62 -30.52 -5.25
CA PRO A 72 -0.39 -29.53 -4.88
C PRO A 72 -1.10 -28.89 -6.08
N PHE A 73 -0.33 -28.47 -7.10
CA PHE A 73 -0.90 -27.92 -8.32
C PHE A 73 -1.74 -28.94 -9.08
N ASN A 74 -1.26 -30.17 -9.28
CA ASN A 74 -1.96 -31.18 -10.07
C ASN A 74 -3.31 -31.58 -9.44
N GLN A 75 -3.35 -31.74 -8.11
CA GLN A 75 -4.60 -32.06 -7.40
C GLN A 75 -5.57 -30.86 -7.39
N ALA A 76 -5.07 -29.64 -7.14
CA ALA A 76 -5.88 -28.44 -7.25
C ALA A 76 -6.42 -28.25 -8.68
N ASN A 77 -5.61 -28.54 -9.70
CA ASN A 77 -6.01 -28.43 -11.11
C ASN A 77 -7.14 -29.40 -11.45
N GLY A 78 -7.11 -30.64 -10.94
CA GLY A 78 -8.22 -31.58 -11.11
C GLY A 78 -9.56 -31.05 -10.57
N LEU A 79 -9.52 -30.35 -9.43
CA LEU A 79 -10.69 -29.73 -8.82
C LEU A 79 -11.14 -28.46 -9.57
N PHE A 80 -10.19 -27.63 -10.00
CA PHE A 80 -10.44 -26.47 -10.86
C PHE A 80 -11.10 -26.85 -12.19
N GLU A 81 -10.69 -27.96 -12.81
CA GLU A 81 -11.27 -28.41 -14.08
C GLU A 81 -12.78 -28.70 -13.99
N ALA A 82 -13.29 -29.03 -12.80
CA ALA A 82 -14.71 -29.20 -12.53
C ALA A 82 -15.46 -27.88 -12.26
N HIS A 83 -14.75 -26.77 -12.02
CA HIS A 83 -15.30 -25.47 -11.59
C HIS A 83 -14.66 -24.28 -12.35
N LYS A 84 -14.35 -24.47 -13.64
CA LYS A 84 -13.57 -23.54 -14.48
C LYS A 84 -14.17 -22.14 -14.61
N ASP A 85 -15.47 -22.01 -14.38
CA ASP A 85 -16.22 -20.77 -14.47
C ASP A 85 -16.07 -19.90 -13.22
N LYS A 86 -15.64 -20.47 -12.09
CA LYS A 86 -15.65 -19.81 -10.78
C LYS A 86 -14.32 -19.87 -10.04
N TRP A 87 -13.48 -20.87 -10.28
CA TRP A 87 -12.27 -21.07 -9.49
C TRP A 87 -11.03 -20.57 -10.23
N ALA A 88 -9.93 -20.40 -9.49
CA ALA A 88 -8.65 -20.00 -10.06
C ALA A 88 -7.47 -20.60 -9.31
N ILE A 89 -6.35 -20.80 -10.00
CA ILE A 89 -5.10 -21.30 -9.41
C ILE A 89 -3.96 -20.33 -9.74
N VAL A 90 -3.20 -19.94 -8.73
CA VAL A 90 -1.95 -19.17 -8.88
C VAL A 90 -0.80 -19.93 -8.22
N THR A 91 0.26 -20.17 -8.97
CA THR A 91 1.46 -20.89 -8.51
C THR A 91 2.58 -19.93 -8.13
N GLY A 92 3.61 -20.42 -7.41
CA GLY A 92 4.76 -19.60 -7.01
C GLY A 92 4.53 -18.89 -5.68
N LEU A 93 3.77 -19.54 -4.79
CA LEU A 93 3.36 -19.04 -3.49
C LEU A 93 4.47 -18.27 -2.78
N ASN A 94 4.19 -17.00 -2.47
CA ASN A 94 5.04 -16.13 -1.69
C ASN A 94 4.19 -15.19 -0.83
N LEU A 95 4.80 -14.56 0.17
CA LEU A 95 4.06 -13.78 1.15
C LEU A 95 3.40 -12.53 0.53
N PRO A 96 4.05 -11.76 -0.37
CA PRO A 96 3.40 -10.67 -1.10
C PRO A 96 2.12 -11.08 -1.83
N MET A 97 2.12 -12.23 -2.50
CA MET A 97 0.95 -12.79 -3.17
C MET A 97 -0.22 -13.03 -2.19
N LEU A 98 0.04 -13.64 -1.04
CA LEU A 98 -0.98 -13.94 -0.04
C LEU A 98 -1.58 -12.65 0.55
N ILE A 99 -0.73 -11.67 0.86
CA ILE A 99 -1.17 -10.37 1.39
C ILE A 99 -2.04 -9.64 0.36
N GLU A 100 -1.67 -9.66 -0.92
CA GLU A 100 -2.51 -9.06 -1.97
C GLU A 100 -3.82 -9.81 -2.15
N ALA A 101 -3.83 -11.14 -2.04
CA ALA A 101 -5.07 -11.93 -2.10
C ALA A 101 -6.04 -11.57 -0.96
N TYR A 102 -5.52 -11.39 0.26
CA TYR A 102 -6.31 -10.92 1.40
C TYR A 102 -6.87 -9.52 1.21
N ALA A 103 -6.09 -8.61 0.61
CA ALA A 103 -6.55 -7.25 0.34
C ALA A 103 -7.60 -7.23 -0.79
N ALA A 104 -7.38 -7.99 -1.86
CA ALA A 104 -8.24 -8.01 -3.05
C ALA A 104 -9.65 -8.54 -2.74
N ARG A 105 -9.75 -9.62 -1.94
CA ARG A 105 -11.02 -10.26 -1.57
C ARG A 105 -11.94 -9.42 -0.67
N LEU A 106 -11.49 -8.24 -0.24
CA LEU A 106 -12.34 -7.25 0.46
C LEU A 106 -13.25 -6.47 -0.50
N SER A 107 -12.95 -6.47 -1.79
CA SER A 107 -13.65 -5.68 -2.81
C SER A 107 -13.92 -6.41 -4.12
N ILE A 108 -13.35 -7.60 -4.28
CA ILE A 108 -13.49 -8.45 -5.46
C ILE A 108 -14.09 -9.77 -4.99
N ASP A 109 -15.27 -10.10 -5.52
CA ASP A 109 -15.99 -11.33 -5.18
C ASP A 109 -15.67 -12.49 -6.12
N SER A 110 -14.86 -12.27 -7.16
CA SER A 110 -14.42 -13.32 -8.08
C SER A 110 -12.99 -13.80 -7.82
N ALA A 111 -12.80 -15.12 -7.70
CA ALA A 111 -11.49 -15.74 -7.55
C ALA A 111 -10.60 -15.51 -8.78
N GLN A 112 -11.17 -15.47 -9.98
CA GLN A 112 -10.43 -15.26 -11.22
C GLN A 112 -9.93 -13.82 -11.35
N GLU A 113 -10.75 -12.85 -10.96
CA GLU A 113 -10.33 -11.44 -10.92
C GLU A 113 -9.24 -11.20 -9.87
N ILE A 114 -9.36 -11.83 -8.68
CA ILE A 114 -8.30 -11.80 -7.66
C ILE A 114 -7.02 -12.44 -8.21
N ALA A 115 -7.11 -13.63 -8.83
CA ALA A 115 -5.95 -14.30 -9.41
C ALA A 115 -5.21 -13.42 -10.42
N ALA A 116 -5.96 -12.69 -11.26
CA ALA A 116 -5.39 -11.75 -12.21
C ALA A 116 -4.70 -10.56 -11.52
N SER A 117 -5.26 -10.04 -10.42
CA SER A 117 -4.70 -8.88 -9.71
C SER A 117 -3.44 -9.22 -8.90
N ILE A 118 -3.36 -10.40 -8.28
CA ILE A 118 -2.24 -10.75 -7.39
C ILE A 118 -0.94 -11.06 -8.12
N LEU A 119 -0.99 -11.38 -9.42
CA LEU A 119 0.19 -11.80 -10.18
C LEU A 119 1.27 -10.72 -10.27
N GLY A 120 0.87 -9.45 -10.33
CA GLY A 120 1.78 -8.31 -10.32
C GLY A 120 2.58 -8.24 -9.03
N GLU A 121 1.91 -8.29 -7.88
CA GLU A 121 2.57 -8.19 -6.57
C GLU A 121 3.36 -9.43 -6.23
N ALA A 122 2.89 -10.61 -6.64
CA ALA A 122 3.62 -11.85 -6.51
C ALA A 122 5.01 -11.75 -7.18
N LYS A 123 5.08 -11.17 -8.38
CA LYS A 123 6.35 -10.97 -9.10
C LYS A 123 7.16 -9.81 -8.52
N GLY A 124 6.52 -8.68 -8.25
CA GLY A 124 7.17 -7.49 -7.68
C GLY A 124 7.79 -7.74 -6.30
N GLY A 125 7.26 -8.69 -5.55
CA GLY A 125 7.82 -9.15 -4.28
C GLY A 125 9.14 -9.94 -4.39
N VAL A 126 9.46 -10.48 -5.56
CA VAL A 126 10.70 -11.22 -5.81
C VAL A 126 11.77 -10.24 -6.28
N LYS A 127 12.61 -9.78 -5.35
CA LYS A 127 13.68 -8.80 -5.62
C LYS A 127 15.05 -9.39 -5.32
N ILE A 128 16.04 -9.00 -6.12
CA ILE A 128 17.44 -9.40 -5.94
C ILE A 128 18.24 -8.17 -5.51
N LYS A 129 19.20 -8.37 -4.60
CA LYS A 129 20.16 -7.33 -4.19
C LYS A 129 21.60 -7.87 -4.27
N PRO A 130 22.56 -7.12 -4.87
CA PRO A 130 22.38 -5.83 -5.55
C PRO A 130 21.49 -5.96 -6.79
N GLU A 131 20.75 -4.89 -7.08
CA GLU A 131 19.73 -4.82 -8.13
C GLU A 131 20.31 -5.08 -9.52
N ASP A 132 21.61 -4.81 -9.71
CA ASP A 132 22.35 -5.08 -10.94
C ASP A 132 22.44 -6.57 -11.31
N LEU A 133 22.14 -7.47 -10.36
CA LEU A 133 22.04 -8.91 -10.61
C LEU A 133 20.67 -9.33 -11.17
N ALA A 134 19.65 -8.47 -11.06
CA ALA A 134 18.36 -8.76 -11.65
C ALA A 134 18.53 -8.88 -13.18
N PRO A 135 17.92 -9.91 -13.82
CA PRO A 135 17.90 -9.97 -15.27
C PRO A 135 17.37 -8.65 -15.81
N LYS A 136 18.08 -8.03 -16.77
CA LYS A 136 17.56 -6.85 -17.46
C LYS A 136 16.25 -7.24 -18.11
N GLU A 137 15.12 -6.81 -17.55
CA GLU A 137 13.82 -7.05 -18.16
C GLU A 137 13.85 -6.56 -19.60
N ALA A 138 13.32 -7.37 -20.53
CA ALA A 138 13.07 -6.90 -21.87
C ALA A 138 12.13 -5.71 -21.76
N ALA A 139 12.61 -4.53 -22.16
CA ALA A 139 11.85 -3.29 -22.08
C ALA A 139 10.47 -3.49 -22.72
N VAL A 140 9.44 -3.56 -21.88
CA VAL A 140 8.07 -3.38 -22.35
C VAL A 140 8.04 -1.95 -22.85
N VAL A 141 7.79 -1.81 -24.16
CA VAL A 141 7.83 -0.54 -24.88
C VAL A 141 7.00 0.48 -24.13
N ALA A 142 7.67 1.40 -23.43
CA ALA A 142 7.02 2.54 -22.82
C ALA A 142 6.36 3.33 -23.95
N THR A 143 5.04 3.44 -23.89
CA THR A 143 4.29 4.36 -24.76
C THR A 143 4.89 5.75 -24.59
N ASN A 144 5.46 6.29 -25.67
CA ASN A 144 6.03 7.62 -25.77
C ASN A 144 5.11 8.67 -25.12
N LYS A 145 5.48 9.18 -23.94
CA LYS A 145 5.03 10.51 -23.49
C LYS A 145 5.97 11.56 -24.11
N PRO A 146 5.47 12.73 -24.53
CA PRO A 146 6.28 13.71 -25.24
C PRO A 146 7.37 14.26 -24.31
N THR A 147 8.62 14.00 -24.64
CA THR A 147 9.81 14.66 -24.09
C THR A 147 10.02 15.98 -24.81
N GLY A 148 9.09 16.91 -24.65
CA GLY A 148 9.30 18.32 -24.97
C GLY A 148 9.46 19.08 -23.66
N SER A 149 10.62 19.71 -23.42
CA SER A 149 10.76 20.67 -22.33
C SER A 149 9.80 21.83 -22.59
N ILE A 150 8.86 22.05 -21.67
CA ILE A 150 7.92 23.16 -21.77
C ILE A 150 8.70 24.46 -21.50
N PRO A 151 8.68 25.45 -22.42
CA PRO A 151 9.38 26.71 -22.24
C PRO A 151 9.00 27.37 -20.91
N GLU A 152 10.00 27.93 -20.25
CA GLU A 152 9.85 28.67 -18.99
C GLU A 152 8.88 29.85 -19.20
N GLY A 153 7.87 29.99 -18.33
CA GLY A 153 6.80 31.00 -18.45
C GLY A 153 5.50 30.53 -19.13
N THR A 154 5.42 29.28 -19.59
CA THR A 154 4.17 28.71 -20.13
C THR A 154 3.18 28.43 -18.99
N VAL A 155 1.96 28.98 -19.08
CA VAL A 155 0.87 28.70 -18.14
C VAL A 155 0.01 27.56 -18.70
N ILE A 156 -0.16 26.48 -17.93
CA ILE A 156 -1.05 25.36 -18.27
C ILE A 156 -2.27 25.39 -17.35
N GLY A 157 -3.48 25.22 -17.87
CA GLY A 157 -4.69 25.26 -17.04
C GLY A 157 -4.85 26.58 -16.27
N ASP A 158 -5.09 26.49 -14.96
CA ASP A 158 -5.16 27.64 -14.04
C ASP A 158 -3.79 28.05 -13.45
N GLY A 159 -2.71 27.41 -13.91
CA GLY A 159 -1.36 27.64 -13.43
C GLY A 159 -1.08 27.11 -12.02
N LYS A 160 -1.96 26.27 -11.45
CA LYS A 160 -1.78 25.71 -10.09
C LYS A 160 -1.82 24.19 -10.08
N ILE A 161 -0.99 23.61 -9.23
CA ILE A 161 -1.04 22.18 -8.93
C ILE A 161 -2.32 21.89 -8.15
N ASP A 162 -3.04 20.85 -8.56
CA ASP A 162 -4.21 20.32 -7.86
C ASP A 162 -3.74 19.30 -6.81
N TYR A 163 -3.75 19.69 -5.54
CA TYR A 163 -3.36 18.81 -4.43
C TYR A 163 -4.52 17.87 -4.07
N VAL A 164 -4.64 16.76 -4.81
CA VAL A 164 -5.72 15.78 -4.63
C VAL A 164 -5.66 15.02 -3.30
N LEU A 165 -4.50 15.02 -2.64
CA LEU A 165 -4.33 14.55 -1.26
C LEU A 165 -3.05 15.14 -0.66
N THR A 166 -3.16 15.73 0.53
CA THR A 166 -2.01 16.08 1.37
C THR A 166 -2.01 15.17 2.58
N ARG A 167 -1.00 14.31 2.73
CA ARG A 167 -0.96 13.29 3.78
C ARG A 167 0.30 13.38 4.63
N ILE A 168 0.13 13.30 5.94
CA ILE A 168 1.22 13.11 6.90
C ILE A 168 1.34 11.63 7.22
N ASP A 169 2.48 11.03 6.87
CA ASP A 169 2.81 9.65 7.18
C ASP A 169 4.32 9.54 7.41
N SER A 170 4.73 9.26 8.64
CA SER A 170 6.16 9.16 9.00
C SER A 170 6.90 8.02 8.27
N ARG A 171 6.16 7.09 7.64
CA ARG A 171 6.74 6.02 6.80
C ARG A 171 6.71 6.37 5.30
N LEU A 172 6.14 7.52 4.94
CA LEU A 172 6.09 8.07 3.59
C LEU A 172 5.44 7.10 2.59
N LEU A 173 6.16 6.70 1.54
CA LEU A 173 5.67 5.77 0.55
C LEU A 173 6.02 4.34 0.96
N HIS A 174 5.03 3.61 1.47
CA HIS A 174 5.20 2.23 1.94
C HIS A 174 3.93 1.39 1.74
N GLY A 175 4.14 0.10 1.48
CA GLY A 175 3.11 -0.95 1.46
C GLY A 175 1.91 -0.63 0.55
N GLN A 176 0.80 -1.33 0.79
CA GLN A 176 -0.44 -1.16 0.01
C GLN A 176 -1.23 0.12 0.36
N VAL A 177 -0.79 0.90 1.35
CA VAL A 177 -1.44 2.17 1.72
C VAL A 177 -1.30 3.19 0.59
N ALA A 178 -0.09 3.30 0.02
CA ALA A 178 0.17 4.17 -1.12
C ALA A 178 -0.67 3.78 -2.36
N THR A 179 -0.77 2.49 -2.63
CA THR A 179 -1.58 1.93 -3.72
C THR A 179 -3.07 2.24 -3.53
N ALA A 180 -3.61 2.03 -2.33
CA ALA A 180 -5.02 2.28 -2.03
C ALA A 180 -5.38 3.76 -2.19
N TRP A 181 -4.58 4.68 -1.65
CA TRP A 181 -4.78 6.11 -1.83
C TRP A 181 -4.65 6.53 -3.28
N SER A 182 -3.67 6.00 -4.02
CA SER A 182 -3.47 6.31 -5.43
C SER A 182 -4.65 5.86 -6.31
N LYS A 183 -5.24 4.69 -6.04
CA LYS A 183 -6.46 4.24 -6.73
C LYS A 183 -7.67 5.14 -6.43
N SER A 184 -7.76 5.64 -5.20
CA SER A 184 -8.86 6.51 -4.74
C SER A 184 -8.78 7.92 -5.33
N VAL A 185 -7.63 8.59 -5.20
CA VAL A 185 -7.48 10.01 -5.57
C VAL A 185 -6.89 10.23 -6.96
N LYS A 186 -6.38 9.16 -7.61
CA LYS A 186 -5.88 9.14 -8.99
C LYS A 186 -4.90 10.28 -9.32
N PRO A 187 -3.78 10.40 -8.60
CA PRO A 187 -2.80 11.45 -8.85
C PRO A 187 -2.00 11.17 -10.12
N ASP A 188 -1.58 12.23 -10.82
CA ASP A 188 -0.60 12.13 -11.90
C ASP A 188 0.82 11.89 -11.36
N ARG A 189 1.10 12.43 -10.16
CA ARG A 189 2.39 12.36 -9.49
C ARG A 189 2.23 12.21 -7.98
N ILE A 190 3.14 11.46 -7.38
CA ILE A 190 3.35 11.46 -5.94
C ILE A 190 4.59 12.30 -5.65
N ILE A 191 4.50 13.20 -4.67
CA ILE A 191 5.63 14.04 -4.27
C ILE A 191 5.84 13.88 -2.77
N VAL A 192 6.94 13.24 -2.42
CA VAL A 192 7.44 13.18 -1.04
C VAL A 192 8.23 14.45 -0.76
N VAL A 193 7.74 15.22 0.19
CA VAL A 193 8.29 16.51 0.60
C VAL A 193 9.01 16.32 1.92
N SER A 194 10.33 16.12 1.86
CA SER A 194 11.16 15.90 3.04
C SER A 194 12.61 16.29 2.77
N ASP A 195 13.13 17.17 3.64
CA ASP A 195 14.54 17.57 3.61
C ASP A 195 15.47 16.42 4.02
N ASN A 196 15.02 15.52 4.90
CA ASN A 196 15.80 14.38 5.38
C ASN A 196 15.97 13.34 4.28
N VAL A 197 14.86 12.95 3.63
CA VAL A 197 14.90 11.95 2.55
C VAL A 197 15.57 12.52 1.31
N ALA A 198 15.38 13.80 0.98
CA ALA A 198 16.00 14.39 -0.19
C ALA A 198 17.55 14.37 -0.14
N LYS A 199 18.14 14.31 1.07
CA LYS A 199 19.59 14.20 1.30
C LYS A 199 20.08 12.75 1.43
N ASP A 200 19.17 11.79 1.60
CA ASP A 200 19.48 10.37 1.74
C ASP A 200 19.19 9.64 0.43
N THR A 201 20.24 9.42 -0.36
CA THR A 201 20.14 8.77 -1.68
C THR A 201 19.51 7.38 -1.60
N LEU A 202 19.80 6.63 -0.53
CA LEU A 202 19.24 5.28 -0.37
C LEU A 202 17.73 5.38 -0.10
N ARG A 203 17.33 6.20 0.87
CA ARG A 203 15.92 6.37 1.24
C ARG A 203 15.10 6.98 0.10
N LYS A 204 15.68 7.92 -0.65
CA LYS A 204 15.08 8.48 -1.87
C LYS A 204 14.81 7.41 -2.91
N ASN A 205 15.80 6.58 -3.25
CA ASN A 205 15.64 5.52 -4.25
C ASN A 205 14.60 4.48 -3.81
N LEU A 206 14.59 4.10 -2.53
CA LEU A 206 13.61 3.16 -1.99
C LEU A 206 12.18 3.69 -2.11
N ILE A 207 11.97 4.98 -1.85
CA ILE A 207 10.67 5.63 -2.01
C ILE A 207 10.26 5.67 -3.48
N GLU A 208 11.16 6.04 -4.39
CA GLU A 208 10.84 6.07 -5.83
C GLU A 208 10.49 4.66 -6.34
N GLN A 209 11.15 3.61 -5.83
CA GLN A 209 10.84 2.20 -6.14
C GLN A 209 9.54 1.68 -5.51
N ALA A 210 9.03 2.34 -4.46
CA ALA A 210 7.75 2.00 -3.82
C ALA A 210 6.55 2.64 -4.53
N SER A 211 6.78 3.33 -5.66
CA SER A 211 5.71 3.98 -6.44
C SER A 211 4.72 2.96 -6.99
N PRO A 212 3.40 3.23 -6.89
CA PRO A 212 2.38 2.39 -7.51
C PRO A 212 2.54 2.32 -9.04
N PRO A 213 2.14 1.21 -9.69
CA PRO A 213 2.25 1.06 -11.14
C PRO A 213 1.61 2.21 -11.91
N GLY A 214 2.37 2.79 -12.86
CA GLY A 214 1.89 3.87 -13.73
C GLY A 214 1.95 5.28 -13.13
N ILE A 215 2.34 5.43 -11.85
CA ILE A 215 2.49 6.72 -11.17
C ILE A 215 3.96 6.92 -10.80
N VAL A 216 4.50 8.11 -11.11
CA VAL A 216 5.89 8.45 -10.78
C VAL A 216 5.91 9.16 -9.43
N ALA A 217 6.73 8.69 -8.49
CA ALA A 217 7.06 9.43 -7.28
C ALA A 217 8.32 10.27 -7.44
N HIS A 218 8.35 11.42 -6.77
CA HIS A 218 9.51 12.29 -6.65
C HIS A 218 9.77 12.60 -5.19
N VAL A 219 11.05 12.69 -4.81
CA VAL A 219 11.46 13.20 -3.49
C VAL A 219 12.12 14.55 -3.65
N VAL A 220 11.58 15.56 -2.96
CA VAL A 220 12.08 16.94 -3.01
C VAL A 220 12.19 17.55 -1.60
N PRO A 221 13.16 18.46 -1.38
CA PRO A 221 13.17 19.32 -0.20
C PRO A 221 11.94 20.22 -0.12
N ILE A 222 11.59 20.68 1.08
CA ILE A 222 10.42 21.56 1.32
C ILE A 222 10.57 22.86 0.53
N ALA A 223 11.75 23.48 0.56
CA ALA A 223 12.05 24.69 -0.19
C ALA A 223 11.82 24.50 -1.70
N LYS A 224 12.20 23.32 -2.23
CA LYS A 224 12.01 23.04 -3.65
C LYS A 224 10.53 22.83 -3.99
N MET A 225 9.76 22.20 -3.11
CA MET A 225 8.32 22.07 -3.31
C MET A 225 7.62 23.44 -3.32
N ILE A 226 8.04 24.37 -2.45
CA ILE A 226 7.53 25.75 -2.44
C ILE A 226 7.81 26.46 -3.76
N GLU A 227 9.00 26.28 -4.36
CA GLU A 227 9.29 26.82 -5.70
C GLU A 227 8.37 26.20 -6.77
N VAL A 228 8.26 24.87 -6.77
CA VAL A 228 7.44 24.12 -7.73
C VAL A 228 5.97 24.50 -7.62
N SER A 229 5.48 24.78 -6.41
CA SER A 229 4.09 25.21 -6.17
C SER A 229 3.72 26.55 -6.83
N LYS A 230 4.74 27.36 -7.18
CA LYS A 230 4.57 28.69 -7.81
C LYS A 230 4.81 28.66 -9.32
N ASP A 231 5.25 27.53 -9.85
CA ASP A 231 5.57 27.40 -11.28
C ASP A 231 4.31 27.05 -12.09
N PRO A 232 3.85 27.97 -12.96
CA PRO A 232 2.58 27.82 -13.66
C PRO A 232 2.57 26.71 -14.73
N ARG A 233 3.75 26.14 -15.05
CA ARG A 233 3.87 25.00 -15.97
C ARG A 233 3.25 23.72 -15.41
N PHE A 234 3.06 23.63 -14.11
CA PHE A 234 2.43 22.47 -13.46
C PHE A 234 0.92 22.62 -13.28
N GLY A 235 0.32 23.65 -13.88
CA GLY A 235 -1.11 23.87 -13.73
C GLY A 235 -1.96 22.72 -14.26
N GLY A 236 -2.95 22.31 -13.46
CA GLY A 236 -3.80 21.15 -13.72
C GLY A 236 -3.17 19.78 -13.42
N MET A 237 -1.92 19.72 -12.96
CA MET A 237 -1.31 18.47 -12.47
C MET A 237 -1.96 18.04 -11.16
N LYS A 238 -2.43 16.79 -11.08
CA LYS A 238 -2.91 16.21 -9.83
C LYS A 238 -1.75 15.63 -9.04
N ALA A 239 -1.45 16.22 -7.89
CA ALA A 239 -0.37 15.79 -7.02
C ALA A 239 -0.89 15.21 -5.69
N LEU A 240 -0.36 14.06 -5.30
CA LEU A 240 -0.45 13.52 -3.94
C LEU A 240 0.82 13.92 -3.19
N LEU A 241 0.69 14.73 -2.14
CA LEU A 241 1.81 15.15 -1.30
C LEU A 241 1.94 14.27 -0.06
N LEU A 242 3.16 13.85 0.25
CA LEU A 242 3.50 13.12 1.47
C LEU A 242 4.53 13.91 2.30
N PHE A 243 4.19 14.13 3.56
CA PHE A 243 5.06 14.80 4.55
C PHE A 243 5.40 13.84 5.69
N GLU A 244 6.58 13.98 6.28
CA GLU A 244 6.98 13.16 7.45
C GLU A 244 6.26 13.62 8.73
N SER A 245 6.00 14.93 8.84
CA SER A 245 5.51 15.55 10.08
C SER A 245 4.58 16.75 9.82
N PRO A 246 3.77 17.18 10.81
CA PRO A 246 2.95 18.38 10.68
C PRO A 246 3.77 19.67 10.58
N GLU A 247 4.98 19.72 11.15
CA GLU A 247 5.88 20.88 11.10
C GLU A 247 6.34 21.17 9.67
N ASP A 248 6.63 20.12 8.89
CA ASP A 248 6.98 20.25 7.48
C ASP A 248 5.81 20.85 6.68
N VAL A 249 4.56 20.44 6.99
CA VAL A 249 3.37 21.01 6.36
C VAL A 249 3.19 22.47 6.74
N LEU A 250 3.35 22.82 8.01
CA LEU A 250 3.27 24.21 8.47
C LEU A 250 4.33 25.08 7.78
N THR A 251 5.55 24.55 7.61
CA THR A 251 6.64 25.21 6.88
C THR A 251 6.27 25.43 5.41
N ALA A 252 5.73 24.42 4.74
CA ALA A 252 5.25 24.51 3.37
C ALA A 252 4.13 25.58 3.22
N MET A 253 3.18 25.60 4.15
CA MET A 253 2.10 26.60 4.16
C MET A 253 2.61 28.02 4.38
N ASN A 254 3.56 28.21 5.30
CA ASN A 254 4.20 29.52 5.51
C ASN A 254 5.00 29.97 4.29
N GLY A 255 5.46 29.03 3.44
CA GLY A 255 6.09 29.29 2.14
C GLY A 255 5.14 29.75 1.03
N GLY A 256 3.81 29.75 1.28
CA GLY A 256 2.77 30.17 0.35
C GLY A 256 1.98 29.02 -0.29
N MET A 257 2.21 27.78 0.12
CA MET A 257 1.33 26.66 -0.25
C MET A 257 0.02 26.74 0.57
N ASN A 258 -1.08 26.22 0.03
CA ASN A 258 -2.37 26.24 0.72
C ASN A 258 -3.02 24.86 0.67
N PHE A 259 -3.48 24.39 1.83
CA PHE A 259 -4.15 23.10 1.99
C PHE A 259 -5.44 23.31 2.78
N SER A 260 -6.56 22.79 2.29
CA SER A 260 -7.85 22.87 2.98
C SER A 260 -8.08 21.68 3.92
N GLU A 261 -7.67 20.47 3.50
CA GLU A 261 -7.76 19.25 4.29
C GLU A 261 -6.39 18.53 4.28
N ILE A 262 -5.97 18.03 5.44
CA ILE A 262 -4.78 17.17 5.60
C ILE A 262 -5.22 15.81 6.14
N ASN A 263 -4.81 14.75 5.45
CA ASN A 263 -5.00 13.40 5.93
C ASN A 263 -3.88 12.97 6.89
N LEU A 264 -4.25 12.41 8.05
CA LEU A 264 -3.32 11.88 9.04
C LEU A 264 -3.28 10.36 8.95
N GLY A 265 -2.14 9.87 8.49
CA GLY A 265 -1.92 8.45 8.20
C GLY A 265 -1.22 7.71 9.32
N SER A 266 -0.02 8.15 9.65
CA SER A 266 0.85 7.51 10.63
C SER A 266 1.81 8.53 11.21
N MET A 267 1.94 8.55 12.53
CA MET A 267 3.00 9.29 13.23
C MET A 267 3.64 8.34 14.23
N ALA A 268 4.84 7.88 13.94
CA ALA A 268 5.54 6.88 14.75
C ALA A 268 5.88 7.41 16.15
N HIS A 269 5.90 6.49 17.12
CA HIS A 269 6.37 6.78 18.46
C HIS A 269 7.88 7.04 18.47
N SER A 270 8.30 8.06 19.20
CA SER A 270 9.71 8.35 19.51
C SER A 270 9.82 8.85 20.95
N VAL A 271 11.05 8.92 21.47
CA VAL A 271 11.29 9.45 22.82
C VAL A 271 10.68 10.84 22.94
N GLY A 272 9.85 11.05 23.97
CA GLY A 272 9.14 12.32 24.21
C GLY A 272 7.76 12.44 23.54
N LYS A 273 7.34 11.46 22.72
CA LYS A 273 5.97 11.39 22.19
C LYS A 273 5.13 10.41 23.01
N VAL A 274 3.84 10.69 23.15
CA VAL A 274 2.86 9.78 23.78
C VAL A 274 2.04 9.08 22.70
N VAL A 275 1.64 7.84 22.95
CA VAL A 275 0.74 7.10 22.06
C VAL A 275 -0.68 7.60 22.25
N VAL A 276 -1.27 8.17 21.20
CA VAL A 276 -2.62 8.75 21.25
C VAL A 276 -3.65 7.74 20.78
N ASN A 277 -3.38 7.07 19.67
CA ASN A 277 -4.16 5.94 19.17
C ASN A 277 -3.24 4.93 18.46
N ASN A 278 -3.80 3.95 17.75
CA ASN A 278 -3.05 2.88 17.11
C ASN A 278 -2.13 3.36 15.97
N VAL A 279 -2.28 4.59 15.48
CA VAL A 279 -1.56 5.10 14.29
C VAL A 279 -0.84 6.42 14.55
N LEU A 280 -1.21 7.17 15.58
CA LEU A 280 -0.64 8.47 15.92
C LEU A 280 -0.01 8.46 17.31
N SER A 281 1.27 8.80 17.33
CA SER A 281 1.98 9.26 18.52
C SER A 281 2.35 10.73 18.33
N MET A 282 2.21 11.53 19.39
CA MET A 282 2.40 12.98 19.34
C MET A 282 3.24 13.46 20.52
N GLY A 283 4.15 14.38 20.28
CA GLY A 283 4.82 15.21 21.29
C GLY A 283 4.14 16.57 21.41
N GLN A 284 4.65 17.42 22.30
CA GLN A 284 4.10 18.76 22.49
C GLN A 284 4.21 19.63 21.23
N GLU A 285 5.33 19.53 20.50
CA GLU A 285 5.54 20.26 19.25
C GLU A 285 4.52 19.89 18.16
N ASP A 286 4.20 18.58 18.03
CA ASP A 286 3.19 18.12 17.06
C ASP A 286 1.82 18.73 17.40
N VAL A 287 1.45 18.71 18.68
CA VAL A 287 0.17 19.26 19.17
C VAL A 287 0.09 20.76 18.88
N ASP A 288 1.11 21.52 19.26
CA ASP A 288 1.16 22.96 19.04
C ASP A 288 1.10 23.30 17.54
N THR A 289 1.67 22.44 16.70
CA THR A 289 1.66 22.59 15.24
C THR A 289 0.29 22.31 14.65
N PHE A 290 -0.41 21.25 15.12
CA PHE A 290 -1.78 20.99 14.69
C PHE A 290 -2.72 22.14 15.05
N GLU A 291 -2.60 22.74 16.23
CA GLU A 291 -3.42 23.91 16.61
C GLU A 291 -3.16 25.11 15.69
N LYS A 292 -1.89 25.38 15.34
CA LYS A 292 -1.56 26.44 14.36
C LYS A 292 -2.13 26.16 12.96
N LEU A 293 -2.23 24.90 12.57
CA LEU A 293 -2.85 24.50 11.30
C LEU A 293 -4.38 24.67 11.36
N GLU A 294 -5.03 24.32 12.48
CA GLU A 294 -6.45 24.62 12.72
C GLU A 294 -6.74 26.12 12.66
N ASP A 295 -5.89 26.95 13.27
CA ASP A 295 -5.98 28.42 13.23
C ASP A 295 -5.87 28.99 11.80
N LYS A 296 -5.18 28.27 10.91
CA LYS A 296 -5.09 28.59 9.47
C LYS A 296 -6.27 28.05 8.66
N GLY A 297 -7.26 27.42 9.31
CA GLY A 297 -8.48 26.91 8.68
C GLY A 297 -8.34 25.52 8.06
N VAL A 298 -7.31 24.75 8.43
CA VAL A 298 -7.11 23.40 7.93
C VAL A 298 -8.00 22.41 8.68
N THR A 299 -8.67 21.51 7.94
CA THR A 299 -9.39 20.37 8.52
C THR A 299 -8.56 19.09 8.45
N PHE A 300 -8.81 18.15 9.36
CA PHE A 300 -8.05 16.90 9.44
C PHE A 300 -8.89 15.67 9.13
N ASP A 301 -8.38 14.83 8.23
CA ASP A 301 -8.93 13.53 7.88
C ASP A 301 -8.09 12.42 8.51
N VAL A 302 -8.45 11.95 9.70
CA VAL A 302 -7.67 10.96 10.43
C VAL A 302 -8.07 9.54 10.04
N ARG A 303 -7.31 8.95 9.11
CA ARG A 303 -7.48 7.55 8.68
C ARG A 303 -6.25 7.01 7.94
N LYS A 304 -6.01 5.71 8.10
CA LYS A 304 -4.83 5.04 7.52
C LYS A 304 -5.04 4.76 6.04
N VAL A 305 -6.18 4.18 5.65
CA VAL A 305 -6.56 3.91 4.25
C VAL A 305 -7.90 4.56 3.90
N PRO A 306 -8.25 4.74 2.61
CA PRO A 306 -9.46 5.44 2.20
C PRO A 306 -10.77 4.86 2.77
N ASN A 307 -10.82 3.54 3.00
CA ASN A 307 -12.03 2.85 3.45
C ASN A 307 -12.22 2.86 4.97
N ASP A 308 -11.22 3.32 5.74
CA ASP A 308 -11.38 3.42 7.19
C ASP A 308 -12.35 4.55 7.56
N SER A 309 -13.06 4.38 8.67
CA SER A 309 -13.82 5.46 9.29
C SER A 309 -12.88 6.56 9.79
N LYS A 310 -13.26 7.83 9.57
CA LYS A 310 -12.49 8.98 10.08
C LYS A 310 -12.54 9.03 11.62
N ASP A 311 -11.38 9.18 12.25
CA ASP A 311 -11.27 9.44 13.68
C ASP A 311 -11.47 10.93 13.98
N ASN A 312 -11.81 11.28 15.22
CA ASN A 312 -12.11 12.67 15.62
C ASN A 312 -10.84 13.39 16.10
N MET A 313 -10.35 14.34 15.29
CA MET A 313 -9.12 15.09 15.59
C MET A 313 -9.15 15.83 16.93
N ALA A 314 -10.27 16.45 17.30
CA ALA A 314 -10.38 17.17 18.58
C ALA A 314 -10.22 16.23 19.79
N ASN A 315 -10.79 15.03 19.72
CA ASN A 315 -10.61 14.01 20.74
C ASN A 315 -9.16 13.52 20.83
N ILE A 316 -8.51 13.35 19.66
CA ILE A 316 -7.10 12.96 19.56
C ILE A 316 -6.20 14.01 20.23
N LEU A 317 -6.34 15.29 19.88
CA LEU A 317 -5.54 16.38 20.46
C LEU A 317 -5.77 16.51 21.97
N LYS A 318 -7.03 16.41 22.42
CA LYS A 318 -7.35 16.43 23.86
C LYS A 318 -6.67 15.29 24.62
N LYS A 319 -6.68 14.08 24.04
CA LYS A 319 -6.01 12.92 24.64
C LYS A 319 -4.49 13.08 24.64
N ALA A 320 -3.91 13.57 23.54
CA ALA A 320 -2.47 13.85 23.45
C ALA A 320 -2.02 14.80 24.56
N LYS A 321 -2.72 15.92 24.75
CA LYS A 321 -2.45 16.89 25.83
C LYS A 321 -2.54 16.27 27.23
N ALA A 322 -3.56 15.45 27.45
CA ALA A 322 -3.77 14.80 28.74
C ALA A 322 -2.68 13.77 29.09
N GLU A 323 -2.19 13.02 28.09
CA GLU A 323 -1.10 12.06 28.29
C GLU A 323 0.27 12.75 28.40
N LEU A 324 0.54 13.80 27.62
CA LEU A 324 1.77 14.58 27.72
C LEU A 324 1.91 15.28 29.08
N ALA A 325 0.80 15.73 29.68
CA ALA A 325 0.83 16.33 31.01
C ALA A 325 1.17 15.34 32.15
N LYS A 326 1.16 14.02 31.87
CA LYS A 326 1.49 12.96 32.84
C LYS A 326 2.91 12.41 32.66
N ALA A 327 3.52 12.63 31.50
CA ALA A 327 4.84 12.11 31.11
C ALA A 327 5.96 13.02 31.62
#